data_AF-A0A968NRL8-F1
#
_entry.id   AF-A0A968NRL8-F1
#
_cell.length_a   1.000
_cell.length_b   1.000
_cell.length_c   1.000
_cell.angle_alpha   90.00
_cell.angle_beta   90.00
_cell.angle_gamma   90.00
#
_symmetry.space_group_name_H-M   'P 1'
#
loop_
_entity.id
_entity.type
_entity.pdbx_description
1 polymer ?
#
loop_
_entity_poly.entity_id
_entity_poly.type
_entity_poly.pdbx_seq_one_letter_code
_entity_poly.pdbx_strand_id
1 'polypeptide(L)'
;MIEPNRKIETIAPVAITGTGPYKIDFGKNFSGWIEVTMTNGSSGQTVTFQMSDKSDLDMQYNMTGKYIFDGSGAGTYCNRFSLWSGRYLTISGLGYQPSASDVTAYSIGNDLTRGGHFDCSNELLNQIYDTTIWNYRVLTGGGQTVDCPHRERLGYGGDAHTSLELALNNFEMGAFFTKWARDWRDVQMASGDIEHTAPTKIGGGGPAWGGFAITMPYEVYFNLRRQTDIKRELPDHEGFR
;
A
#
# COMPACT_ATOMS: atom_id res chain seq x y z
N MET A 1 -7.82 -16.79 9.17
CA MET A 1 -6.75 -16.52 8.21
C MET A 1 -7.19 -15.34 7.40
N ILE A 2 -6.35 -14.31 7.24
CA ILE A 2 -6.63 -13.17 6.35
C ILE A 2 -6.00 -13.40 4.98
N GLU A 3 -6.39 -12.58 4.02
CA GLU A 3 -5.79 -12.45 2.70
C GLU A 3 -4.29 -12.15 2.87
N PRO A 4 -3.37 -12.98 2.37
CA PRO A 4 -1.93 -12.75 2.55
C PRO A 4 -1.45 -11.60 1.68
N ASN A 5 -0.31 -11.00 2.03
CA ASN A 5 0.37 -10.09 1.10
C ASN A 5 0.94 -10.86 -0.09
N ARG A 6 0.68 -10.39 -1.31
CA ARG A 6 1.14 -11.00 -2.57
C ARG A 6 1.61 -9.93 -3.55
N LYS A 7 2.27 -10.38 -4.63
CA LYS A 7 2.50 -9.54 -5.82
C LYS A 7 1.16 -9.40 -6.56
N ILE A 8 0.50 -8.27 -6.36
CA ILE A 8 -0.84 -7.99 -6.89
C ILE A 8 -0.79 -7.69 -8.39
N GLU A 9 0.24 -6.94 -8.81
CA GLU A 9 0.46 -6.61 -10.21
C GLU A 9 1.95 -6.45 -10.49
N THR A 10 2.37 -6.86 -11.69
CA THR A 10 3.70 -6.57 -12.24
C THR A 10 3.59 -5.39 -13.20
N ILE A 11 4.38 -4.34 -12.97
CA ILE A 11 4.30 -3.06 -13.67
C ILE A 11 5.63 -2.83 -14.40
N ALA A 12 5.56 -2.71 -15.72
CA ALA A 12 6.70 -2.36 -16.56
C ALA A 12 6.86 -0.83 -16.68
N PRO A 13 8.08 -0.32 -16.87
CA PRO A 13 8.31 1.07 -17.21
C PRO A 13 7.62 1.47 -18.53
N VAL A 14 7.05 2.67 -18.57
CA VAL A 14 6.53 3.29 -19.80
C VAL A 14 7.55 4.23 -20.45
N ALA A 15 8.52 4.72 -19.68
CA ALA A 15 9.60 5.57 -20.16
C ALA A 15 10.86 5.45 -19.31
N ILE A 16 12.02 5.57 -19.97
CA ILE A 16 13.34 5.70 -19.35
C ILE A 16 14.03 6.89 -20.00
N THR A 17 14.45 7.86 -19.19
CA THR A 17 15.05 9.11 -19.67
C THR A 17 16.33 9.46 -18.91
N GLY A 18 17.09 10.38 -19.49
CA GLY A 18 18.34 10.89 -18.92
C GLY A 18 19.58 10.20 -19.49
N THR A 19 20.72 10.86 -19.30
CA THR A 19 22.05 10.34 -19.64
C THR A 19 22.85 10.01 -18.37
N GLY A 20 22.14 9.73 -17.27
CA GLY A 20 22.68 9.49 -15.93
C GLY A 20 22.59 10.73 -15.01
N PRO A 21 21.93 10.68 -13.84
CA PRO A 21 20.99 9.67 -13.34
C PRO A 21 19.90 9.31 -14.37
N TYR A 22 19.38 8.09 -14.29
CA TYR A 22 18.30 7.63 -15.16
C TYR A 22 16.97 7.71 -14.43
N LYS A 23 15.99 8.35 -15.06
CA LYS A 23 14.63 8.47 -14.54
C LYS A 23 13.73 7.44 -15.22
N ILE A 24 13.13 6.57 -14.43
CA ILE A 24 12.16 5.56 -14.85
C ILE A 24 10.77 6.06 -14.49
N ASP A 25 9.85 6.06 -15.46
CA ASP A 25 8.43 6.31 -15.24
C ASP A 25 7.66 4.98 -15.39
N PHE A 26 6.91 4.59 -14.37
CA PHE A 26 6.04 3.40 -14.38
C PHE A 26 4.63 3.68 -14.93
N GLY A 27 4.30 4.93 -15.27
CA GLY A 27 3.01 5.34 -15.83
C GLY A 27 1.89 5.48 -14.80
N LYS A 28 2.01 4.81 -13.66
CA LYS A 28 1.07 4.90 -12.52
C LYS A 28 1.80 4.80 -11.18
N ASN A 29 1.19 5.38 -10.14
CA ASN A 29 1.64 5.21 -8.77
C ASN A 29 1.32 3.80 -8.27
N PHE A 30 2.21 3.21 -7.50
CA PHE A 30 1.96 1.97 -6.79
C PHE A 30 2.64 1.97 -5.41
N SER A 31 2.32 0.97 -4.60
CA SER A 31 3.05 0.62 -3.37
C SER A 31 3.60 -0.79 -3.51
N GLY A 32 4.89 -1.01 -3.24
CA GLY A 32 5.49 -2.32 -3.38
C GLY A 32 7.01 -2.36 -3.54
N TRP A 33 7.45 -3.29 -4.39
CA TRP A 33 8.85 -3.57 -4.66
C TRP A 33 9.26 -3.08 -6.04
N ILE A 34 10.54 -2.76 -6.14
CA ILE A 34 11.28 -2.56 -7.37
C ILE A 34 12.30 -3.69 -7.45
N GLU A 35 12.49 -4.23 -8.64
CA GLU A 35 13.57 -5.15 -8.96
C GLU A 35 14.32 -4.60 -10.18
N VAL A 36 15.64 -4.50 -10.05
CA VAL A 36 16.52 -4.02 -11.13
C VAL A 36 17.65 -5.00 -11.33
N THR A 37 17.75 -5.56 -12.53
CA THR A 37 18.89 -6.35 -12.99
C THR A 37 19.92 -5.43 -13.62
N MET A 38 21.19 -5.62 -13.29
CA MET A 38 22.27 -4.73 -13.71
C MET A 38 23.47 -5.55 -14.18
N THR A 39 24.25 -4.98 -15.10
CA THR A 39 25.45 -5.56 -15.70
C THR A 39 26.57 -4.53 -15.73
N ASN A 40 27.77 -4.93 -16.20
CA ASN A 40 28.94 -4.07 -16.35
C ASN A 40 29.37 -3.34 -15.06
N GLY A 41 29.10 -3.93 -13.90
CA GLY A 41 29.47 -3.35 -12.61
C GLY A 41 30.89 -3.71 -12.18
N SER A 42 31.63 -2.74 -11.66
CA SER A 42 32.95 -2.96 -11.06
C SER A 42 32.85 -3.25 -9.56
N SER A 43 33.77 -4.06 -9.00
CA SER A 43 33.80 -4.33 -7.56
C SER A 43 33.80 -3.03 -6.74
N GLY A 44 32.89 -2.93 -5.76
CA GLY A 44 32.73 -1.74 -4.92
C GLY A 44 31.93 -0.60 -5.55
N GLN A 45 31.58 -0.68 -6.84
CA GLN A 45 30.68 0.29 -7.47
C GLN A 45 29.32 0.25 -6.77
N THR A 46 28.82 1.43 -6.41
CA THR A 46 27.52 1.59 -5.75
C THR A 46 26.50 2.14 -6.73
N VAL A 47 25.37 1.44 -6.87
CA VAL A 47 24.18 1.94 -7.56
C VAL A 47 23.16 2.35 -6.49
N THR A 48 22.59 3.55 -6.65
CA THR A 48 21.60 4.10 -5.73
C THR A 48 20.25 4.20 -6.43
N PHE A 49 19.20 3.81 -5.71
CA PHE A 49 17.81 3.80 -6.14
C PHE A 49 17.03 4.77 -5.26
N GLN A 50 16.23 5.65 -5.85
CA GLN A 50 15.42 6.63 -5.12
C GLN A 50 14.02 6.71 -5.73
N MET A 51 13.00 6.69 -4.89
CA MET A 51 11.60 6.68 -5.32
C MET A 51 10.89 7.99 -5.01
N SER A 52 10.08 8.44 -5.95
CA SER A 52 9.26 9.65 -5.84
C SER A 52 7.91 9.45 -6.54
N ASP A 53 6.88 10.11 -6.04
CA ASP A 53 5.61 10.25 -6.78
C ASP A 53 5.64 11.44 -7.73
N LYS A 54 6.54 12.39 -7.50
CA LYS A 54 6.69 13.58 -8.34
C LYS A 54 7.82 13.42 -9.35
N SER A 55 7.56 13.82 -10.58
CA SER A 55 8.53 13.73 -11.69
C SER A 55 9.74 14.64 -11.51
N ASP A 56 9.56 15.77 -10.82
CA ASP A 56 10.57 16.81 -10.58
C ASP A 56 11.42 16.56 -9.33
N LEU A 57 11.13 15.51 -8.56
CA LEU A 57 11.91 15.10 -7.39
C LEU A 57 12.49 13.71 -7.60
N ASP A 58 13.73 13.51 -7.17
CA ASP A 58 14.35 12.18 -7.20
C ASP A 58 13.88 11.28 -6.06
N MET A 59 13.61 11.86 -4.90
CA MET A 59 13.26 11.11 -3.70
C MET A 59 12.22 11.84 -2.86
N GLN A 60 11.29 11.07 -2.32
CA GLN A 60 10.42 11.51 -1.24
C GLN A 60 10.48 10.51 -0.08
N TYR A 61 10.30 11.01 1.14
CA TYR A 61 10.16 10.20 2.37
C TYR A 61 11.26 9.15 2.60
N ASN A 62 12.50 9.47 2.19
CA ASN A 62 13.67 8.60 2.33
C ASN A 62 13.50 7.19 1.74
N MET A 63 12.67 7.05 0.70
CA MET A 63 12.54 5.80 -0.05
C MET A 63 13.76 5.63 -0.96
N THR A 64 14.82 5.04 -0.40
CA THR A 64 16.08 4.82 -1.09
C THR A 64 16.72 3.49 -0.73
N GLY A 65 17.52 2.96 -1.64
CA GLY A 65 18.31 1.76 -1.45
C GLY A 65 19.59 1.80 -2.25
N LYS A 66 20.52 0.92 -1.89
CA LYS A 66 21.81 0.80 -2.55
C LYS A 66 22.12 -0.65 -2.87
N TYR A 67 22.78 -0.84 -4.00
CA TYR A 67 23.41 -2.09 -4.38
C TYR A 67 24.90 -1.84 -4.56
N ILE A 68 25.73 -2.74 -4.03
CA ILE A 68 27.19 -2.68 -4.15
C ILE A 68 27.63 -3.91 -4.91
N PHE A 69 28.28 -3.71 -6.06
CA PHE A 69 28.80 -4.81 -6.88
C PHE A 69 29.94 -5.53 -6.17
N ASP A 70 29.96 -6.85 -6.29
CA ASP A 70 31.00 -7.75 -5.78
C ASP A 70 32.17 -7.98 -6.75
N GLY A 71 32.07 -7.46 -7.97
CA GLY A 71 33.06 -7.64 -9.03
C GLY A 71 32.71 -8.73 -10.05
N SER A 72 31.60 -9.44 -9.90
CA SER A 72 31.10 -10.41 -10.89
C SER A 72 30.65 -9.79 -12.22
N GLY A 73 30.48 -8.47 -12.25
CA GLY A 73 29.97 -7.74 -13.41
C GLY A 73 28.44 -7.70 -13.49
N ALA A 74 27.72 -8.49 -12.71
CA ALA A 74 26.25 -8.54 -12.74
C ALA A 74 25.65 -8.43 -11.33
N GLY A 75 24.40 -7.98 -11.25
CA GLY A 75 23.71 -7.79 -9.98
C GLY A 75 22.21 -7.72 -10.12
N THR A 76 21.50 -7.99 -9.03
CA THR A 76 20.05 -7.76 -8.94
C THR A 76 19.73 -7.11 -7.61
N TYR A 77 19.11 -5.94 -7.69
CA TYR A 77 18.61 -5.22 -6.53
C TYR A 77 17.11 -5.46 -6.39
N CYS A 78 16.63 -5.72 -5.15
CA CYS A 78 15.20 -5.70 -4.83
C CYS A 78 14.94 -5.28 -3.38
N ASN A 79 14.05 -4.31 -3.14
CA ASN A 79 13.69 -3.83 -1.81
C ASN A 79 12.71 -4.78 -1.07
N ARG A 80 13.16 -5.98 -0.72
CA ARG A 80 12.29 -7.02 -0.15
C ARG A 80 11.76 -6.74 1.27
N PHE A 81 12.46 -5.91 2.05
CA PHE A 81 12.12 -5.60 3.44
C PHE A 81 11.66 -4.15 3.65
N SER A 82 11.39 -3.41 2.58
CA SER A 82 10.82 -2.07 2.64
C SER A 82 9.84 -1.89 1.50
N LEU A 83 8.59 -1.53 1.80
CA LEU A 83 7.64 -1.12 0.76
C LEU A 83 7.94 0.32 0.37
N TRP A 84 8.06 0.58 -0.93
CA TRP A 84 8.19 1.93 -1.47
C TRP A 84 6.91 2.29 -2.21
N SER A 85 6.60 3.59 -2.27
CA SER A 85 5.47 4.08 -3.04
C SER A 85 5.84 5.29 -3.87
N GLY A 86 5.27 5.35 -5.07
CA GLY A 86 5.53 6.39 -6.04
C GLY A 86 5.32 5.89 -7.46
N ARG A 87 5.65 6.75 -8.42
CA ARG A 87 5.54 6.48 -9.86
C ARG A 87 6.91 6.52 -10.55
N TYR A 88 7.88 7.20 -9.97
CA TYR A 88 9.17 7.46 -10.59
C TYR A 88 10.32 6.91 -9.77
N LEU A 89 11.21 6.18 -10.42
CA LEU A 89 12.47 5.70 -9.85
C LEU A 89 13.63 6.45 -10.49
N THR A 90 14.51 7.04 -9.67
CA THR A 90 15.79 7.58 -10.11
C THR A 90 16.89 6.56 -9.81
N ILE A 91 17.68 6.17 -10.81
CA ILE A 91 18.82 5.25 -10.70
C ILE A 91 20.12 6.02 -10.98
N SER A 92 21.00 6.05 -9.99
CA SER A 92 22.30 6.74 -10.04
C SER A 92 23.45 5.76 -9.88
N GLY A 93 24.58 5.99 -10.57
CA GLY A 93 25.77 5.15 -10.50
C GLY A 93 25.83 4.02 -11.52
N LEU A 94 24.90 3.95 -12.47
CA LEU A 94 25.00 3.09 -13.65
C LEU A 94 25.75 3.82 -14.78
N GLY A 95 26.73 3.15 -15.38
CA GLY A 95 27.51 3.68 -16.51
C GLY A 95 26.83 3.53 -17.88
N TYR A 96 25.61 3.02 -17.91
CA TYR A 96 24.83 2.77 -19.12
C TYR A 96 23.34 2.96 -18.81
N GLN A 97 22.54 3.27 -19.84
CA GLN A 97 21.10 3.40 -19.69
C GLN A 97 20.48 2.01 -19.57
N PRO A 98 19.73 1.71 -18.49
CA PRO A 98 19.03 0.43 -18.36
C PRO A 98 17.94 0.32 -19.43
N SER A 99 17.69 -0.92 -19.88
CA SER A 99 16.56 -1.23 -20.74
C SER A 99 15.27 -1.38 -19.93
N ALA A 100 14.11 -1.29 -20.60
CA ALA A 100 12.83 -1.49 -19.92
C ALA A 100 12.68 -2.90 -19.32
N SER A 101 13.33 -3.91 -19.91
CA SER A 101 13.35 -5.28 -19.37
C SER A 101 14.21 -5.46 -18.12
N ASP A 102 15.11 -4.51 -17.83
CA ASP A 102 15.99 -4.58 -16.66
C ASP A 102 15.29 -4.11 -15.38
N VAL A 103 14.15 -3.40 -15.50
CA VAL A 103 13.47 -2.76 -14.38
C VAL A 103 12.03 -3.25 -14.30
N THR A 104 11.64 -3.79 -13.15
CA THR A 104 10.27 -4.23 -12.89
C THR A 104 9.79 -3.68 -11.56
N ALA A 105 8.58 -3.15 -11.55
CA ALA A 105 7.85 -2.83 -10.32
C ALA A 105 6.85 -3.94 -10.00
N TYR A 106 6.67 -4.23 -8.72
CA TYR A 106 5.65 -5.14 -8.23
C TYR A 106 4.79 -4.39 -7.23
N SER A 107 3.50 -4.22 -7.51
CA SER A 107 2.57 -3.77 -6.48
C SER A 107 2.39 -4.90 -5.46
N ILE A 108 2.63 -4.60 -4.19
CA ILE A 108 2.51 -5.55 -3.08
C ILE A 108 1.42 -5.07 -2.14
N GLY A 109 0.47 -5.96 -1.83
CA GLY A 109 -0.65 -5.68 -0.93
C GLY A 109 -1.37 -6.97 -0.54
N ASN A 110 -2.40 -6.87 0.29
CA ASN A 110 -3.25 -8.01 0.59
C ASN A 110 -3.94 -8.51 -0.69
N ASP A 111 -4.01 -9.83 -0.87
CA ASP A 111 -4.59 -10.48 -2.05
C ASP A 111 -6.13 -10.45 -2.03
N LEU A 112 -6.68 -9.26 -2.22
CA LEU A 112 -8.12 -9.02 -2.15
C LEU A 112 -8.84 -9.60 -3.38
N THR A 113 -9.86 -10.42 -3.11
CA THR A 113 -10.77 -10.92 -4.15
C THR A 113 -11.82 -9.86 -4.48
N ARG A 114 -12.08 -9.63 -5.77
CA ARG A 114 -13.11 -8.68 -6.22
C ARG A 114 -14.51 -9.26 -6.01
N GLY A 115 -15.37 -8.51 -5.29
CA GLY A 115 -16.77 -8.84 -5.06
C GLY A 115 -17.75 -7.98 -5.88
N GLY A 116 -17.30 -6.85 -6.43
CA GLY A 116 -18.13 -5.93 -7.20
C GLY A 116 -17.38 -5.27 -8.35
N HIS A 117 -18.15 -4.87 -9.36
CA HIS A 117 -17.68 -4.25 -10.60
C HIS A 117 -18.65 -3.13 -11.01
N PHE A 118 -18.13 -2.12 -11.71
CA PHE A 118 -18.90 -1.01 -12.24
C PHE A 118 -18.45 -0.73 -13.67
N ASP A 119 -19.40 -0.41 -14.54
CA ASP A 119 -19.18 0.08 -15.89
C ASP A 119 -20.39 0.94 -16.31
N CYS A 120 -20.15 1.97 -17.11
CA CYS A 120 -21.19 2.76 -17.74
C CYS A 120 -20.70 3.39 -19.06
N SER A 121 -21.60 4.05 -19.80
CA SER A 121 -21.26 4.69 -21.08
C SER A 121 -20.42 5.97 -20.94
N ASN A 122 -20.05 6.39 -19.73
CA ASN A 122 -19.23 7.58 -19.50
C ASN A 122 -17.82 7.15 -19.05
N GLU A 123 -16.87 7.27 -19.98
CA GLU A 123 -15.47 6.88 -19.77
C GLU A 123 -14.81 7.55 -18.56
N LEU A 124 -15.16 8.80 -18.24
CA LEU A 124 -14.61 9.47 -17.07
C LEU A 124 -15.05 8.79 -15.76
N LEU A 125 -16.30 8.34 -15.68
CA LEU A 125 -16.81 7.64 -14.50
C LEU A 125 -16.15 6.28 -14.34
N ASN A 126 -15.92 5.56 -15.45
CA ASN A 126 -15.17 4.29 -15.45
C ASN A 126 -13.74 4.52 -14.96
N GLN A 127 -13.06 5.56 -15.45
CA GLN A 127 -11.71 5.92 -15.02
C GLN A 127 -11.62 6.29 -13.53
N ILE A 128 -12.61 7.04 -13.01
CA ILE A 128 -12.69 7.36 -11.59
C ILE A 128 -12.82 6.08 -10.77
N TYR A 129 -13.72 5.18 -11.17
CA TYR A 129 -13.91 3.90 -10.51
C TYR A 129 -12.63 3.07 -10.50
N ASP A 130 -12.00 2.85 -11.66
CA ASP A 130 -10.77 2.08 -11.78
C ASP A 130 -9.63 2.66 -10.94
N THR A 131 -9.49 3.99 -10.95
CA THR A 131 -8.50 4.69 -10.13
C THR A 131 -8.78 4.49 -8.63
N THR A 132 -10.05 4.51 -8.23
CA THR A 132 -10.44 4.36 -6.82
C THR A 132 -10.17 2.94 -6.33
N ILE A 133 -10.51 1.93 -7.14
CA ILE A 133 -10.18 0.53 -6.84
C ILE A 133 -8.67 0.34 -6.77
N TRP A 134 -7.91 0.89 -7.73
CA TRP A 134 -6.45 0.81 -7.72
C TRP A 134 -5.85 1.42 -6.46
N ASN A 135 -6.30 2.63 -6.10
CA ASN A 135 -5.86 3.32 -4.89
C ASN A 135 -6.15 2.50 -3.64
N TYR A 136 -7.34 1.91 -3.52
CA TYR A 136 -7.66 1.05 -2.38
C TYR A 136 -6.70 -0.14 -2.30
N ARG A 137 -6.42 -0.83 -3.42
CA ARG A 137 -5.48 -1.98 -3.44
C ARG A 137 -4.07 -1.60 -3.01
N VAL A 138 -3.54 -0.45 -3.44
CA VAL A 138 -2.17 -0.03 -3.07
C VAL A 138 -2.05 0.52 -1.64
N LEU A 139 -3.17 0.88 -1.02
CA LEU A 139 -3.27 1.28 0.39
C LEU A 139 -3.51 0.08 1.33
N THR A 140 -4.04 -1.03 0.81
CA THR A 140 -4.35 -2.20 1.63
C THR A 140 -3.20 -3.21 1.63
N GLY A 141 -2.51 -3.30 2.76
CA GLY A 141 -1.38 -4.19 2.95
C GLY A 141 -1.13 -4.46 4.43
N GLY A 142 -0.48 -5.58 4.75
CA GLY A 142 -0.17 -5.92 6.15
C GLY A 142 -1.40 -6.22 7.01
N GLY A 143 -2.58 -6.42 6.41
CA GLY A 143 -3.82 -6.65 7.14
C GLY A 143 -4.40 -5.39 7.77
N GLN A 144 -4.19 -4.24 7.14
CA GLN A 144 -4.81 -2.94 7.41
C GLN A 144 -4.90 -2.13 6.10
N THR A 145 -5.76 -1.12 6.07
CA THR A 145 -5.78 -0.12 4.98
C THR A 145 -5.23 1.17 5.55
N VAL A 146 -4.18 1.70 4.93
CA VAL A 146 -3.48 2.88 5.45
C VAL A 146 -3.99 4.17 4.82
N ASP A 147 -3.74 5.30 5.49
CA ASP A 147 -3.99 6.66 4.99
C ASP A 147 -3.17 6.98 3.73
N CYS A 148 -1.87 6.67 3.77
CA CYS A 148 -0.95 6.89 2.67
C CYS A 148 0.15 5.83 2.64
N PRO A 149 0.60 5.38 1.45
CA PRO A 149 1.60 4.32 1.34
C PRO A 149 3.04 4.85 1.36
N HIS A 150 3.24 6.17 1.29
CA HIS A 150 4.56 6.78 1.12
C HIS A 150 5.16 7.37 2.41
N ARG A 151 4.35 7.84 3.38
CA ARG A 151 4.82 8.57 4.57
C ARG A 151 4.46 7.90 5.89
N GLU A 152 3.18 7.95 6.28
CA GLU A 152 2.72 7.59 7.63
C GLU A 152 2.41 6.10 7.73
N ARG A 153 1.63 5.59 6.77
CA ARG A 153 1.29 4.17 6.63
C ARG A 153 0.54 3.64 7.85
N LEU A 154 -0.39 4.43 8.37
CA LEU A 154 -1.15 4.09 9.57
C LEU A 154 -2.59 3.76 9.19
N GLY A 155 -3.13 2.73 9.85
CA GLY A 155 -4.53 2.34 9.71
C GLY A 155 -5.47 3.30 10.44
N TYR A 156 -5.62 4.53 9.92
CA TYR A 156 -6.49 5.55 10.50
C TYR A 156 -7.97 5.17 10.38
N GLY A 157 -8.69 5.26 11.50
CA GLY A 157 -10.10 4.88 11.56
C GLY A 157 -11.02 5.79 10.75
N GLY A 158 -10.76 7.10 10.70
CA GLY A 158 -11.58 8.04 9.93
C GLY A 158 -11.51 7.78 8.42
N ASP A 159 -10.30 7.56 7.92
CA ASP A 159 -10.01 7.19 6.53
C ASP A 159 -10.64 5.85 6.17
N ALA A 160 -10.49 4.86 7.05
CA ALA A 160 -11.11 3.55 6.90
C ALA A 160 -12.65 3.62 6.94
N HIS A 161 -13.22 4.49 7.77
CA HIS A 161 -14.66 4.70 7.88
C HIS A 161 -15.23 5.23 6.57
N THR A 162 -14.60 6.26 5.98
CA THR A 162 -15.05 6.84 4.70
C THR A 162 -14.87 5.90 3.51
N SER A 163 -13.93 4.95 3.59
CA SER A 163 -13.67 3.97 2.52
C SER A 163 -14.33 2.60 2.75
N LEU A 164 -15.05 2.41 3.86
CA LEU A 164 -15.61 1.11 4.23
C LEU A 164 -16.67 0.61 3.25
N GLU A 165 -17.60 1.47 2.86
CA GLU A 165 -18.65 1.12 1.89
C GLU A 165 -18.04 0.74 0.53
N LEU A 166 -17.01 1.48 0.10
CA LEU A 166 -16.26 1.13 -1.10
C LEU A 166 -15.64 -0.27 -0.97
N ALA A 167 -14.98 -0.55 0.16
CA ALA A 167 -14.35 -1.84 0.39
C ALA A 167 -15.36 -2.99 0.31
N LEU A 168 -16.47 -2.88 1.05
CA LEU A 168 -17.50 -3.93 1.17
C LEU A 168 -18.27 -4.15 -0.13
N ASN A 169 -18.47 -3.11 -0.95
CA ASN A 169 -19.15 -3.26 -2.24
C ASN A 169 -18.24 -3.88 -3.32
N ASN A 170 -16.91 -3.77 -3.19
CA ASN A 170 -16.00 -4.10 -4.29
C ASN A 170 -15.08 -5.28 -4.02
N PHE A 171 -14.93 -5.70 -2.76
CA PHE A 171 -14.01 -6.76 -2.36
C PHE A 171 -14.62 -7.70 -1.31
N GLU A 172 -14.25 -8.97 -1.39
CA GLU A 172 -14.57 -9.96 -0.36
C GLU A 172 -13.61 -9.79 0.82
N MET A 173 -14.00 -9.01 1.83
CA MET A 173 -13.10 -8.58 2.92
C MET A 173 -13.56 -9.00 4.32
N GLY A 174 -14.41 -10.02 4.43
CA GLY A 174 -14.93 -10.46 5.73
C GLY A 174 -13.82 -10.90 6.70
N ALA A 175 -12.84 -11.67 6.22
CA ALA A 175 -11.71 -12.10 7.03
C ALA A 175 -10.77 -10.94 7.38
N PHE A 176 -10.46 -10.09 6.40
CA PHE A 176 -9.69 -8.85 6.59
C PHE A 176 -10.27 -7.99 7.73
N PHE A 177 -11.54 -7.60 7.65
CA PHE A 177 -12.16 -6.72 8.64
C PHE A 177 -12.34 -7.40 10.00
N THR A 178 -12.56 -8.73 10.03
CA THR A 178 -12.59 -9.47 11.31
C THR A 178 -11.25 -9.39 12.02
N LYS A 179 -10.13 -9.52 11.29
CA LYS A 179 -8.80 -9.34 11.89
C LYS A 179 -8.56 -7.89 12.28
N TRP A 180 -8.89 -6.93 11.42
CA TRP A 180 -8.63 -5.53 11.74
C TRP A 180 -9.45 -5.05 12.94
N ALA A 181 -10.68 -5.56 13.12
CA ALA A 181 -11.48 -5.36 14.32
C ALA A 181 -10.75 -5.82 15.60
N ARG A 182 -10.00 -6.94 15.52
CA ARG A 182 -9.13 -7.39 16.62
C ARG A 182 -8.04 -6.39 16.92
N ASP A 183 -7.36 -5.88 15.89
CA ASP A 183 -6.32 -4.87 16.09
C ASP A 183 -6.91 -3.62 16.76
N TRP A 184 -8.12 -3.20 16.34
CA TRP A 184 -8.84 -2.07 16.93
C TRP A 184 -9.21 -2.30 18.40
N ARG A 185 -9.62 -3.52 18.76
CA ARG A 185 -9.82 -3.89 20.17
C ARG A 185 -8.50 -3.92 20.94
N ASP A 186 -7.43 -4.45 20.35
CA ASP A 186 -6.13 -4.57 21.01
C ASP A 186 -5.51 -3.19 21.29
N VAL A 187 -5.86 -2.17 20.50
CA VAL A 187 -5.43 -0.79 20.77
C VAL A 187 -6.30 -0.05 21.79
N GLN A 188 -7.45 -0.60 22.19
CA GLN A 188 -8.29 -0.01 23.23
C GLN A 188 -7.49 0.16 24.54
N MET A 189 -7.63 1.31 25.17
CA MET A 189 -6.98 1.66 26.42
C MET A 189 -7.76 1.09 27.60
N ALA A 190 -7.09 0.93 28.75
CA ALA A 190 -7.75 0.46 29.97
C ALA A 190 -8.86 1.43 30.47
N SER A 191 -8.82 2.70 30.06
CA SER A 191 -9.89 3.68 30.31
C SER A 191 -11.15 3.43 29.48
N GLY A 192 -11.06 2.60 28.44
CA GLY A 192 -12.09 2.40 27.42
C GLY A 192 -11.86 3.22 26.14
N ASP A 193 -10.97 4.21 26.18
CA ASP A 193 -10.66 5.07 25.03
C ASP A 193 -10.08 4.27 23.87
N ILE A 194 -10.53 4.60 22.65
CA ILE A 194 -9.98 4.05 21.41
C ILE A 194 -9.26 5.18 20.67
N GLU A 195 -7.99 4.91 20.35
CA GLU A 195 -7.10 5.82 19.65
C GLU A 195 -7.54 6.07 18.19
N HIS A 196 -6.73 6.80 17.43
CA HIS A 196 -7.06 7.20 16.07
C HIS A 196 -6.68 6.18 14.98
N THR A 197 -5.83 5.22 15.31
CA THR A 197 -5.29 4.22 14.39
C THR A 197 -5.33 2.84 15.01
N ALA A 198 -5.29 1.80 14.19
CA ALA A 198 -4.92 0.45 14.60
C ALA A 198 -4.11 -0.22 13.48
N PRO A 199 -3.02 -0.97 13.79
CA PRO A 199 -2.67 -1.55 15.09
C PRO A 199 -1.78 -0.67 15.98
N THR A 200 -1.52 0.58 15.60
CA THR A 200 -0.69 1.52 16.38
C THR A 200 -1.53 2.40 17.30
N LYS A 201 -0.94 2.93 18.38
CA LYS A 201 -1.58 3.92 19.28
C LYS A 201 -1.00 5.32 19.06
N ILE A 202 -0.89 5.75 17.80
CA ILE A 202 -0.29 7.04 17.42
C ILE A 202 -1.18 7.75 16.41
N GLY A 203 -0.85 9.00 16.09
CA GLY A 203 -1.60 9.81 15.14
C GLY A 203 -2.50 10.83 15.82
N GLY A 204 -3.51 11.31 15.10
CA GLY A 204 -4.42 12.34 15.56
C GLY A 204 -5.75 12.29 14.80
N GLY A 205 -6.83 12.69 15.46
CA GLY A 205 -8.16 12.68 14.85
C GLY A 205 -9.25 13.15 15.80
N GLY A 206 -10.49 13.11 15.33
CA GLY A 206 -11.68 13.37 16.13
C GLY A 206 -12.43 12.09 16.52
N PRO A 207 -13.63 12.22 17.12
CA PRO A 207 -14.46 11.08 17.55
C PRO A 207 -14.75 10.06 16.44
N ALA A 208 -14.79 10.50 15.17
CA ALA A 208 -15.04 9.62 14.03
C ALA A 208 -13.92 8.58 13.79
N TRP A 209 -12.70 8.81 14.29
CA TRP A 209 -11.58 7.89 14.11
C TRP A 209 -11.70 6.68 15.02
N GLY A 210 -11.74 6.88 16.34
CA GLY A 210 -11.95 5.78 17.30
C GLY A 210 -13.34 5.14 17.13
N GLY A 211 -14.33 5.92 16.72
CA GLY A 211 -15.68 5.44 16.40
C GLY A 211 -15.73 4.38 15.30
N PHE A 212 -14.69 4.28 14.45
CA PHE A 212 -14.57 3.22 13.45
C PHE A 212 -14.62 1.81 14.08
N ALA A 213 -14.07 1.65 15.29
CA ALA A 213 -14.12 0.37 16.01
C ALA A 213 -15.56 -0.08 16.36
N ILE A 214 -16.53 0.83 16.31
CA ILE A 214 -17.96 0.53 16.48
C ILE A 214 -18.65 0.40 15.12
N THR A 215 -18.46 1.38 14.22
CA THR A 215 -19.19 1.42 12.95
C THR A 215 -18.77 0.30 12.01
N MET A 216 -17.48 -0.05 11.97
CA MET A 216 -16.99 -1.09 11.07
C MET A 216 -17.57 -2.47 11.34
N PRO A 217 -17.54 -3.01 12.58
CA PRO A 217 -18.15 -4.32 12.84
C PRO A 217 -19.65 -4.35 12.53
N TYR A 218 -20.36 -3.24 12.76
CA TYR A 218 -21.78 -3.11 12.44
C TYR A 218 -22.02 -3.19 10.93
N GLU A 219 -21.32 -2.38 10.14
CA GLU A 219 -21.44 -2.36 8.68
C GLU A 219 -21.04 -3.70 8.06
N VAL A 220 -19.96 -4.31 8.52
CA VAL A 220 -19.54 -5.64 8.06
C VAL A 220 -20.60 -6.69 8.39
N TYR A 221 -21.18 -6.67 9.59
CA TYR A 221 -22.26 -7.58 9.97
C TYR A 221 -23.50 -7.40 9.09
N PHE A 222 -23.90 -6.15 8.83
CA PHE A 222 -25.07 -5.82 8.02
C PHE A 222 -24.90 -6.25 6.56
N ASN A 223 -23.76 -5.89 5.96
CA ASN A 223 -23.50 -6.16 4.54
C ASN A 223 -23.17 -7.64 4.27
N LEU A 224 -22.46 -8.33 5.17
CA LEU A 224 -22.04 -9.73 4.96
C LEU A 224 -22.98 -10.77 5.58
N ARG A 225 -24.16 -10.36 6.07
CA ARG A 225 -25.28 -11.20 6.58
C ARG A 225 -24.85 -12.54 7.22
N ARG A 226 -24.04 -12.47 8.29
CA ARG A 226 -23.57 -13.61 9.13
C ARG A 226 -22.42 -14.48 8.62
N GLN A 227 -21.69 -14.10 7.57
CA GLN A 227 -20.50 -14.87 7.17
C GLN A 227 -19.27 -14.66 8.08
N THR A 228 -19.36 -13.77 9.08
CA THR A 228 -18.28 -13.49 10.03
C THR A 228 -18.77 -13.46 11.47
N ASP A 229 -17.96 -14.01 12.39
CA ASP A 229 -18.15 -13.92 13.85
C ASP A 229 -17.76 -12.53 14.41
N ILE A 230 -17.81 -11.49 13.58
CA ILE A 230 -17.22 -10.17 13.87
C ILE A 230 -17.83 -9.48 15.09
N LYS A 231 -19.03 -9.89 15.52
CA LYS A 231 -19.66 -9.41 16.77
C LYS A 231 -18.80 -9.66 18.01
N ARG A 232 -17.97 -10.71 18.01
CA ARG A 232 -17.04 -11.00 19.12
C ARG A 232 -15.92 -9.98 19.23
N GLU A 233 -15.70 -9.22 18.17
CA GLU A 233 -14.64 -8.22 18.07
C GLU A 233 -15.14 -6.82 18.41
N LEU A 234 -16.41 -6.65 18.77
CA LEU A 234 -16.93 -5.39 19.27
C LEU A 234 -16.18 -4.99 20.56
N PRO A 235 -15.76 -3.72 20.69
CA PRO A 235 -15.13 -3.22 21.91
C PRO A 235 -16.11 -3.27 23.07
N ASP A 236 -15.59 -3.33 24.30
CA ASP A 236 -16.42 -3.38 25.49
C ASP A 236 -17.22 -2.08 25.63
N HIS A 237 -18.55 -2.18 25.50
CA HIS A 237 -19.44 -1.02 25.41
C HIS A 237 -19.62 -0.32 26.76
N GLU A 238 -19.30 -0.98 27.88
CA GLU A 238 -19.42 -0.38 29.21
C GLU A 238 -18.33 0.68 29.50
N GLY A 239 -17.26 0.73 28.68
CA GLY A 239 -16.15 1.67 28.83
C GLY A 239 -16.10 2.83 27.83
N PHE A 240 -16.93 2.84 26.78
CA PHE A 240 -16.91 3.89 25.76
C PHE A 240 -17.47 5.20 26.35
N ARG A 241 -16.62 6.19 26.59
CA ARG A 241 -17.00 7.52 27.08
C ARG A 241 -16.76 8.61 26.02
#